data_AF-A0A671YZZ4-F1
#
_entry.id   AF-A0A671YZZ4-F1
#
_cell.length_a   1.000
_cell.length_b   1.000
_cell.length_c   1.000
_cell.angle_alpha   90.00
_cell.angle_beta   90.00
_cell.angle_gamma   90.00
#
_symmetry.space_group_name_H-M   'P 1'
#
loop_
_entity.id
_entity.type
_entity.pdbx_description
1 polymer ?
#
loop_
_entity_poly.entity_id
_entity_poly.type
_entity_poly.pdbx_seq_one_letter_code
_entity_poly.pdbx_strand_id
1 'polypeptide(L)'
;MSALPAKPGLRHSVSEWYSNNHQLSETAQHERHVSNVIRQEGRSLRNETNCQTTWDERDTSRRLRDRTWDVARCKEALEACAQKVDQEMEALTLTKEQTEQALAATAVPLEVSSECLTLRDGRRGYELVVDPVDEQLKREVELIEKVQQVLQQHIDKSFEQLCVLQEARHQLTADLQNKMDALDIDMSCLSLTIKSPQISLKTNPTRIPSGSSTPQEWIQFSQYNMANAQEAMQVSYQMREEMSLTRAQLQNELDTQRRAAEFALRKRNHHEEQARDELEWQIKNTEDEMAEMESDIQGLDADLQAKTASLKLAHTRLENRTNRPGMDLCRDEVQHGLVNEIHQLEATNTALKQKLSEAQLSCPLRCSHSSLLILGTGF
;
A
#
# COMPACT_ATOMS: atom_id res chain seq x y z
N MET A 1 -115.95 42.41 -55.50
CA MET A 1 -115.07 43.05 -56.51
C MET A 1 -113.66 42.55 -56.23
N SER A 2 -113.31 41.36 -56.69
CA SER A 2 -112.64 41.06 -57.98
C SER A 2 -111.20 41.59 -58.02
N ALA A 3 -110.26 40.65 -57.85
CA ALA A 3 -108.82 40.84 -57.90
C ALA A 3 -108.36 41.38 -59.26
N LEU A 4 -107.42 42.32 -59.22
CA LEU A 4 -106.78 42.89 -60.41
C LEU A 4 -105.91 41.84 -61.12
N PRO A 5 -105.91 41.77 -62.47
CA PRO A 5 -105.11 40.81 -63.22
C PRO A 5 -103.64 41.24 -63.28
N ALA A 6 -102.73 40.26 -63.15
CA ALA A 6 -101.30 40.44 -63.35
C ALA A 6 -100.97 40.98 -64.75
N LYS A 7 -99.99 41.88 -64.84
CA LYS A 7 -99.51 42.51 -66.10
C LYS A 7 -99.16 41.45 -67.17
N PRO A 8 -99.47 41.68 -68.46
CA PRO A 8 -99.00 40.82 -69.55
C PRO A 8 -97.48 40.92 -69.66
N GLY A 9 -96.80 39.77 -69.75
CA GLY A 9 -95.37 39.71 -70.00
C GLY A 9 -94.97 40.37 -71.33
N LEU A 10 -93.79 40.98 -71.35
CA LEU A 10 -93.20 41.60 -72.54
C LEU A 10 -93.13 40.58 -73.69
N ARG A 11 -93.59 40.96 -74.90
CA ARG A 11 -93.47 40.11 -76.10
C ARG A 11 -92.22 40.50 -76.88
N HIS A 12 -91.26 39.59 -76.99
CA HIS A 12 -90.01 39.78 -77.73
C HIS A 12 -90.13 39.33 -79.18
N SER A 13 -89.34 39.93 -80.08
CA SER A 13 -89.24 39.49 -81.47
C SER A 13 -88.46 38.17 -81.60
N VAL A 14 -88.69 37.43 -82.68
CA VAL A 14 -87.94 36.18 -82.95
C VAL A 14 -86.43 36.45 -83.05
N SER A 15 -86.02 37.61 -83.57
CA SER A 15 -84.62 38.03 -83.60
C SER A 15 -84.04 38.25 -82.19
N GLU A 16 -84.79 38.91 -81.30
CA GLU A 16 -84.38 39.11 -79.90
C GLU A 16 -84.28 37.78 -79.15
N TRP A 17 -85.16 36.81 -79.44
CA TRP A 17 -85.09 35.46 -78.88
C TRP A 17 -83.84 34.71 -79.37
N TYR A 18 -83.50 34.79 -80.66
CA TYR A 18 -82.27 34.20 -81.20
C TYR A 18 -81.01 34.84 -80.58
N SER A 19 -80.96 36.18 -80.46
CA SER A 19 -79.85 36.88 -79.81
C SER A 19 -79.70 36.50 -78.32
N ASN A 20 -80.80 36.44 -77.57
CA ASN A 20 -80.78 36.04 -76.16
C ASN A 20 -80.32 34.58 -75.99
N ASN A 21 -80.82 33.65 -76.80
CA ASN A 21 -80.38 32.25 -76.74
C ASN A 21 -78.92 32.08 -77.15
N HIS A 22 -78.44 32.88 -78.10
CA HIS A 22 -77.02 32.90 -78.47
C HIS A 22 -76.17 33.39 -77.30
N GLN A 23 -76.53 34.50 -76.65
CA GLN A 23 -75.84 35.02 -75.46
C GLN A 23 -75.87 34.03 -74.29
N LEU A 24 -76.99 33.37 -74.04
CA LEU A 24 -77.09 32.32 -73.01
C LEU A 24 -76.19 31.13 -73.34
N SER A 25 -76.11 30.71 -74.61
CA SER A 25 -75.21 29.65 -75.07
C SER A 25 -73.74 30.04 -74.95
N GLU A 26 -73.36 31.25 -75.37
CA GLU A 26 -71.99 31.78 -75.24
C GLU A 26 -71.57 31.89 -73.77
N THR A 27 -72.45 32.40 -72.91
CA THR A 27 -72.23 32.46 -71.46
C THR A 27 -72.05 31.06 -70.88
N ALA A 28 -72.92 30.11 -71.22
CA ALA A 28 -72.81 28.73 -70.76
C ALA A 28 -71.56 28.01 -71.30
N GLN A 29 -71.05 28.38 -72.48
CA GLN A 29 -69.78 27.88 -73.01
C GLN A 29 -68.58 28.48 -72.25
N HIS A 30 -68.60 29.79 -71.99
CA HIS A 30 -67.58 30.48 -71.21
C HIS A 30 -67.47 29.93 -69.79
N GLU A 31 -68.60 29.81 -69.08
CA GLU A 31 -68.65 29.24 -67.72
C GLU A 31 -68.15 27.78 -67.68
N ARG A 32 -68.51 26.96 -68.70
CA ARG A 32 -67.98 25.60 -68.82
C ARG A 32 -66.48 25.58 -69.08
N HIS A 33 -65.96 26.51 -69.88
CA HIS A 33 -64.54 26.64 -70.14
C HIS A 33 -63.77 27.01 -68.87
N VAL A 34 -64.20 28.06 -68.16
CA VAL A 34 -63.63 28.48 -66.87
C VAL A 34 -63.66 27.34 -65.85
N SER A 35 -64.79 26.65 -65.71
CA SER A 35 -64.93 25.49 -64.83
C SER A 35 -63.99 24.34 -65.21
N ASN A 36 -63.80 24.07 -66.51
CA ASN A 36 -62.87 23.05 -66.99
C ASN A 36 -61.41 23.41 -66.64
N VAL A 37 -61.01 24.66 -66.88
CA VAL A 37 -59.67 25.15 -66.54
C VAL A 37 -59.41 25.00 -65.03
N ILE A 38 -60.30 25.51 -64.18
CA ILE A 38 -60.18 25.40 -62.70
C ILE A 38 -60.11 23.93 -62.26
N ARG A 39 -60.89 23.03 -62.88
CA ARG A 39 -60.84 21.60 -62.58
C ARG A 39 -59.53 20.95 -63.02
N GLN A 40 -59.00 21.31 -64.19
CA GLN A 40 -57.71 20.81 -64.66
C GLN A 40 -56.57 21.30 -63.77
N GLU A 41 -56.53 22.61 -63.48
CA GLU A 41 -55.57 23.21 -62.55
C GLU A 41 -55.66 22.56 -61.16
N GLY A 42 -56.86 22.41 -60.62
CA GLY A 42 -57.08 21.75 -59.33
C GLY A 42 -56.65 20.28 -59.32
N ARG A 43 -56.80 19.54 -60.43
CA ARG A 43 -56.30 18.17 -60.55
C ARG A 43 -54.77 18.13 -60.63
N SER A 44 -54.17 19.01 -61.42
CA SER A 44 -52.72 19.14 -61.53
C SER A 44 -52.10 19.48 -60.17
N LEU A 45 -52.64 20.48 -59.47
CA LEU A 45 -52.20 20.89 -58.14
C LEU A 45 -52.32 19.76 -57.12
N ARG A 46 -53.44 19.02 -57.11
CA ARG A 46 -53.62 17.85 -56.22
C ARG A 46 -52.59 16.75 -56.49
N ASN A 47 -52.29 16.47 -57.75
CA ASN A 47 -51.31 15.46 -58.11
C ASN A 47 -49.90 15.90 -57.70
N GLU A 48 -49.53 17.14 -58.02
CA GLU A 48 -48.24 17.73 -57.66
C GLU A 48 -48.03 17.74 -56.15
N THR A 49 -48.99 18.27 -55.39
CA THR A 49 -48.91 18.33 -53.92
C THR A 49 -48.90 16.96 -53.26
N ASN A 50 -49.62 15.97 -53.80
CA ASN A 50 -49.60 14.60 -53.29
C ASN A 50 -48.22 13.94 -53.52
N CYS A 51 -47.65 14.12 -54.72
CA CYS A 51 -46.30 13.65 -55.03
C CYS A 51 -45.25 14.31 -54.12
N GLN A 52 -45.31 15.63 -53.97
CA GLN A 52 -44.40 16.41 -53.14
C GLN A 52 -44.49 15.97 -51.66
N THR A 53 -45.71 15.89 -51.11
CA THR A 53 -45.94 15.46 -49.72
C THR A 53 -45.40 14.06 -49.46
N THR A 54 -45.67 13.11 -50.36
CA THR A 54 -45.16 11.73 -50.24
C THR A 54 -43.63 11.68 -50.31
N TRP A 55 -43.03 12.52 -51.16
CA TRP A 55 -41.58 12.59 -51.28
C TRP A 55 -40.92 13.19 -50.04
N ASP A 56 -41.44 14.31 -49.53
CA ASP A 56 -40.94 14.97 -48.32
C ASP A 56 -41.07 14.09 -47.08
N GLU A 57 -42.19 13.37 -46.91
CA GLU A 57 -42.38 12.39 -45.82
C GLU A 57 -41.34 11.26 -45.89
N ARG A 58 -41.08 10.75 -47.09
CA ARG A 58 -40.06 9.70 -47.30
C ARG A 58 -38.65 10.20 -47.05
N ASP A 59 -38.30 11.39 -47.54
CA ASP A 59 -36.96 11.96 -47.34
C ASP A 59 -36.69 12.25 -45.87
N THR A 60 -37.64 12.85 -45.16
CA THR A 60 -37.53 13.12 -43.72
C THR A 60 -37.48 11.83 -42.90
N SER A 61 -38.30 10.82 -43.22
CA SER A 61 -38.24 9.50 -42.59
C SER A 61 -36.89 8.80 -42.79
N ARG A 62 -36.27 8.96 -43.96
CA ARG A 62 -34.93 8.45 -44.23
C ARG A 62 -33.90 9.15 -43.35
N ARG A 63 -33.89 10.49 -43.32
CA ARG A 63 -32.94 11.27 -42.49
C ARG A 63 -33.08 10.94 -40.99
N LEU A 64 -34.31 10.71 -40.50
CA LEU A 64 -34.55 10.31 -39.12
C LEU A 64 -33.98 8.91 -38.83
N ARG A 65 -34.08 7.98 -39.78
CA ARG A 65 -33.47 6.65 -39.67
C ARG A 65 -31.95 6.71 -39.64
N ASP A 66 -31.35 7.52 -40.52
CA ASP A 66 -29.90 7.74 -40.54
C ASP A 66 -29.44 8.32 -39.19
N ARG A 67 -30.19 9.29 -38.65
CA ARG A 67 -29.91 9.89 -37.34
C ARG A 67 -30.01 8.87 -36.19
N THR A 68 -31.05 8.05 -36.20
CA THR A 68 -31.23 6.96 -35.22
C THR A 68 -30.01 6.04 -35.21
N TRP A 69 -29.48 5.70 -36.39
CA TRP A 69 -28.30 4.87 -36.53
C TRP A 69 -27.03 5.55 -35.98
N ASP A 70 -26.83 6.84 -36.26
CA ASP A 70 -25.71 7.61 -35.72
C ASP A 70 -25.74 7.70 -34.19
N VAL A 71 -26.92 7.96 -33.61
CA VAL A 71 -27.10 8.04 -32.16
C VAL A 71 -26.83 6.67 -31.52
N ALA A 72 -27.36 5.59 -32.09
CA ALA A 72 -27.13 4.23 -31.60
C ALA A 72 -25.64 3.84 -31.63
N ARG A 73 -24.93 4.13 -32.72
CA ARG A 73 -23.49 3.88 -32.82
C ARG A 73 -22.68 4.68 -31.79
N CYS A 74 -23.04 5.94 -31.57
CA CYS A 74 -22.40 6.77 -30.56
C CYS A 74 -22.65 6.24 -29.15
N LYS A 75 -23.89 5.80 -28.87
CA LYS A 75 -24.28 5.13 -27.62
C LYS A 75 -23.42 3.89 -27.37
N GLU A 76 -23.30 2.98 -28.35
CA GLU A 76 -22.49 1.77 -28.24
C GLU A 76 -21.00 2.09 -27.96
N ALA A 77 -20.44 3.12 -28.61
CA ALA A 77 -19.07 3.55 -28.38
C ALA A 77 -18.86 4.09 -26.95
N LEU A 78 -19.82 4.86 -26.42
CA LEU A 78 -19.80 5.35 -25.04
C LEU A 78 -19.93 4.21 -24.03
N GLU A 79 -20.84 3.25 -24.27
CA GLU A 79 -20.99 2.04 -23.43
C GLU A 79 -19.69 1.23 -23.36
N ALA A 80 -19.06 0.99 -24.52
CA ALA A 80 -17.79 0.27 -24.59
C ALA A 80 -16.66 1.03 -23.89
N CYS A 81 -16.63 2.36 -23.97
CA CYS A 81 -15.63 3.16 -23.27
C CYS A 81 -15.85 3.15 -21.76
N ALA A 82 -17.09 3.26 -21.30
CA ALA A 82 -17.44 3.21 -19.88
C ALA A 82 -17.07 1.85 -19.27
N GLN A 83 -17.35 0.75 -19.96
CA GLN A 83 -16.97 -0.59 -19.50
C GLN A 83 -15.45 -0.73 -19.32
N LYS A 84 -14.64 -0.14 -20.20
CA LYS A 84 -13.17 -0.14 -20.06
C LYS A 84 -12.71 0.68 -18.86
N VAL A 85 -13.37 1.80 -18.57
CA VAL A 85 -13.08 2.61 -17.38
C VAL A 85 -13.40 1.81 -16.11
N ASP A 86 -14.54 1.12 -16.07
CA ASP A 86 -14.91 0.26 -14.93
C ASP A 86 -13.86 -0.84 -14.70
N GLN A 87 -13.42 -1.52 -15.76
CA GLN A 87 -12.34 -2.53 -15.70
C GLN A 87 -11.02 -1.95 -15.17
N GLU A 88 -10.65 -0.74 -15.60
CA GLU A 88 -9.42 -0.11 -15.15
C GLU A 88 -9.51 0.39 -13.70
N MET A 89 -10.69 0.87 -13.27
CA MET A 89 -10.94 1.22 -11.87
C MET A 89 -10.81 -0.01 -10.97
N GLU A 90 -11.35 -1.16 -11.37
CA GLU A 90 -11.18 -2.43 -10.65
C GLU A 90 -9.71 -2.84 -10.56
N ALA A 91 -8.96 -2.75 -11.67
CA ALA A 91 -7.54 -3.09 -11.72
C ALA A 91 -6.67 -2.17 -10.85
N LEU A 92 -6.94 -0.86 -10.83
CA LEU A 92 -6.24 0.10 -9.98
C LEU A 92 -6.57 -0.10 -8.51
N THR A 93 -7.84 -0.38 -8.19
CA THR A 93 -8.27 -0.70 -6.83
C THR A 93 -7.51 -1.92 -6.29
N LEU A 94 -7.43 -3.01 -7.07
CA LEU A 94 -6.67 -4.20 -6.68
C LEU A 94 -5.18 -3.89 -6.44
N THR A 95 -4.58 -3.06 -7.31
CA THR A 95 -3.15 -2.70 -7.18
C THR A 95 -2.89 -1.85 -5.94
N LYS A 96 -3.82 -0.93 -5.62
CA LYS A 96 -3.82 -0.15 -4.38
C LYS A 96 -3.93 -1.05 -3.16
N GLU A 97 -4.90 -1.97 -3.13
CA GLU A 97 -5.10 -2.90 -2.00
C GLU A 97 -3.86 -3.77 -1.74
N GLN A 98 -3.22 -4.28 -2.80
CA GLN A 98 -1.96 -5.03 -2.65
C GLN A 98 -0.82 -4.16 -2.06
N THR A 99 -0.82 -2.87 -2.36
CA THR A 99 0.17 -1.92 -1.83
C THR A 99 -0.12 -1.58 -0.37
N GLU A 100 -1.40 -1.46 0.01
CA GLU A 100 -1.84 -1.33 1.41
C GLU A 100 -1.48 -2.57 2.24
N GLN A 101 -1.65 -3.77 1.68
CA GLN A 101 -1.22 -5.01 2.32
C GLN A 101 0.30 -5.07 2.50
N ALA A 102 1.07 -4.66 1.49
CA ALA A 102 2.53 -4.57 1.59
C ALA A 102 2.95 -3.57 2.67
N LEU A 103 2.28 -2.42 2.75
CA LEU A 103 2.51 -1.42 3.81
C LEU A 103 2.22 -2.01 5.19
N ALA A 104 1.06 -2.64 5.39
CA ALA A 104 0.69 -3.25 6.66
C ALA A 104 1.67 -4.35 7.10
N ALA A 105 2.19 -5.13 6.15
CA ALA A 105 3.17 -6.19 6.42
C ALA A 105 4.51 -5.66 6.98
N THR A 106 4.82 -4.36 6.82
CA THR A 106 6.04 -3.76 7.37
C THR A 106 5.94 -3.36 8.85
N ALA A 107 4.73 -3.31 9.43
CA ALA A 107 4.53 -2.86 10.80
C ALA A 107 5.23 -3.75 11.83
N VAL A 108 5.05 -5.07 11.73
CA VAL A 108 5.65 -6.03 12.67
C VAL A 108 7.18 -6.03 12.59
N PRO A 109 7.82 -6.10 11.40
CA PRO A 109 9.28 -5.96 11.29
C PRO A 109 9.84 -4.67 11.90
N LEU A 110 9.13 -3.54 11.76
CA LEU A 110 9.54 -2.27 12.37
C LEU A 110 9.51 -2.37 13.90
N GLU A 111 8.39 -2.82 14.47
CA GLU A 111 8.23 -3.00 15.92
C GLU A 111 9.32 -3.91 16.50
N VAL A 112 9.56 -5.06 15.86
CA VAL A 112 10.59 -6.02 16.28
C VAL A 112 11.98 -5.39 16.23
N SER A 113 12.32 -4.67 15.16
CA SER A 113 13.64 -4.03 15.02
C SER A 113 13.85 -2.93 16.05
N SER A 114 12.83 -2.11 16.32
CA SER A 114 12.84 -1.08 17.35
C SER A 114 12.92 -1.66 18.77
N GLU A 115 12.21 -2.76 19.05
CA GLU A 115 12.30 -3.47 20.33
C GLU A 115 13.70 -4.05 20.52
N CYS A 116 14.28 -4.67 19.49
CA CYS A 116 15.65 -5.17 19.53
C CYS A 116 16.66 -4.05 19.88
N LEU A 117 16.52 -2.87 19.28
CA LEU A 117 17.36 -1.70 19.64
C LEU A 117 17.14 -1.28 21.09
N THR A 118 15.89 -1.21 21.56
CA THR A 118 15.54 -0.84 22.94
C THR A 118 16.16 -1.81 23.95
N LEU A 119 16.10 -3.12 23.69
CA LEU A 119 16.71 -4.14 24.54
C LEU A 119 18.24 -4.02 24.58
N ARG A 120 18.86 -3.64 23.46
CA ARG A 120 20.31 -3.43 23.38
C ARG A 120 20.75 -2.16 24.11
N ASP A 121 19.98 -1.07 24.01
CA ASP A 121 20.22 0.16 24.76
C ASP A 121 20.07 -0.03 26.28
N GLY A 122 19.33 -1.07 26.71
CA GLY A 122 19.20 -1.48 28.10
C GLY A 122 20.42 -2.23 28.68
N ARG A 123 21.42 -2.61 27.86
CA ARG A 123 22.63 -3.31 28.34
C ARG A 123 23.46 -2.39 29.24
N ARG A 124 24.22 -2.98 30.18
CA ARG A 124 24.95 -2.26 31.23
C ARG A 124 26.46 -2.42 31.10
N GLY A 125 27.20 -1.40 31.53
CA GLY A 125 28.66 -1.44 31.63
C GLY A 125 29.33 -1.72 30.28
N TYR A 126 30.24 -2.67 30.25
CA TYR A 126 31.00 -3.03 29.05
C TYR A 126 30.20 -3.83 28.01
N GLU A 127 28.97 -4.25 28.33
CA GLU A 127 28.07 -4.92 27.37
C GLU A 127 27.30 -3.93 26.49
N LEU A 128 27.26 -2.64 26.87
CA LEU A 128 26.68 -1.58 26.04
C LEU A 128 27.67 -1.17 24.95
N VAL A 129 27.64 -1.88 23.83
CA VAL A 129 28.58 -1.72 22.72
C VAL A 129 27.84 -1.40 21.43
N VAL A 130 28.35 -0.41 20.70
CA VAL A 130 27.98 -0.17 19.30
C VAL A 130 28.74 -1.19 18.45
N ASP A 131 28.03 -2.19 17.95
CA ASP A 131 28.58 -3.30 17.18
C ASP A 131 27.91 -3.37 15.80
N PRO A 132 28.33 -4.30 14.93
CA PRO A 132 27.69 -4.46 13.62
C PRO A 132 26.21 -4.84 13.69
N VAL A 133 25.70 -5.38 14.81
CA VAL A 133 24.26 -5.68 14.96
C VAL A 133 23.49 -4.38 15.14
N ASP A 134 23.97 -3.51 16.02
CA ASP A 134 23.38 -2.18 16.26
C ASP A 134 23.29 -1.35 14.99
N GLU A 135 24.36 -1.33 14.19
CA GLU A 135 24.37 -0.64 12.90
C GLU A 135 23.35 -1.21 11.91
N GLN A 136 23.23 -2.54 11.81
CA GLN A 136 22.31 -3.16 10.86
C GLN A 136 20.84 -3.01 11.27
N LEU A 137 20.55 -3.07 12.58
CA LEU A 137 19.20 -2.84 13.10
C LEU A 137 18.76 -1.38 12.89
N LYS A 138 19.64 -0.39 13.10
CA LYS A 138 19.34 1.02 12.80
C LYS A 138 19.05 1.23 11.31
N ARG A 139 19.87 0.67 10.42
CA ARG A 139 19.62 0.71 8.97
C ARG A 139 18.32 0.01 8.58
N GLU A 140 17.95 -1.08 9.26
CA GLU A 140 16.70 -1.80 9.03
C GLU A 140 15.49 -0.95 9.40
N VAL A 141 15.50 -0.30 10.57
CA VAL A 141 14.45 0.66 10.97
C VAL A 141 14.33 1.80 9.96
N GLU A 142 15.44 2.48 9.63
CA GLU A 142 15.44 3.59 8.67
C GLU A 142 14.92 3.17 7.28
N LEU A 143 15.30 1.98 6.82
CA LEU A 143 14.82 1.44 5.54
C LEU A 143 13.32 1.14 5.58
N ILE A 144 12.83 0.49 6.65
CA ILE A 144 11.41 0.16 6.79
C ILE A 144 10.56 1.44 6.82
N GLU A 145 10.97 2.47 7.57
CA GLU A 145 10.27 3.75 7.61
C GLU A 145 10.22 4.43 6.23
N LYS A 146 11.35 4.41 5.49
CA LYS A 146 11.40 4.93 4.11
C LYS A 146 10.47 4.14 3.19
N VAL A 147 10.46 2.81 3.28
CA VAL A 147 9.56 1.93 2.51
C VAL A 147 8.10 2.27 2.81
N GLN A 148 7.74 2.43 4.08
CA GLN A 148 6.39 2.81 4.49
C GLN A 148 5.96 4.14 3.86
N GLN A 149 6.84 5.14 3.89
CA GLN A 149 6.57 6.45 3.27
C GLN A 149 6.33 6.33 1.76
N VAL A 150 7.17 5.58 1.04
CA VAL A 150 7.03 5.40 -0.42
C VAL A 150 5.74 4.65 -0.76
N LEU A 151 5.41 3.58 -0.03
CA LEU A 151 4.17 2.84 -0.23
C LEU A 151 2.94 3.72 0.04
N GLN A 152 2.94 4.50 1.13
CA GLN A 152 1.85 5.42 1.45
C GLN A 152 1.64 6.47 0.34
N GLN A 153 2.71 7.06 -0.19
CA GLN A 153 2.62 8.01 -1.30
C GLN A 153 1.99 7.40 -2.56
N HIS A 154 2.31 6.14 -2.88
CA HIS A 154 1.67 5.45 -4.00
C HIS A 154 0.19 5.15 -3.74
N ILE A 155 -0.17 4.80 -2.51
CA ILE A 155 -1.57 4.59 -2.10
C ILE A 155 -2.37 5.89 -2.28
N ASP A 156 -1.85 7.02 -1.79
CA ASP A 156 -2.52 8.32 -1.89
C ASP A 156 -2.71 8.75 -3.35
N LYS A 157 -1.67 8.66 -4.18
CA LYS A 157 -1.73 8.95 -5.62
C LYS A 157 -2.71 8.04 -6.37
N SER A 158 -2.77 6.75 -6.03
CA SER A 158 -3.71 5.81 -6.64
C SER A 158 -5.16 6.14 -6.29
N PHE A 159 -5.41 6.62 -5.06
CA PHE A 159 -6.73 7.07 -4.64
C PHE A 159 -7.17 8.33 -5.40
N GLU A 160 -6.28 9.31 -5.58
CA GLU A 160 -6.55 10.49 -6.40
C GLU A 160 -6.89 10.10 -7.84
N GLN A 161 -6.12 9.16 -8.43
CA GLN A 161 -6.38 8.70 -9.79
C GLN A 161 -7.70 7.93 -9.93
N LEU A 162 -8.12 7.17 -8.91
CA LEU A 162 -9.46 6.56 -8.87
C LEU A 162 -10.56 7.62 -8.92
N CYS A 163 -10.38 8.76 -8.25
CA CYS A 163 -11.35 9.86 -8.31
C CYS A 163 -11.45 10.46 -9.72
N VAL A 164 -10.31 10.61 -10.42
CA VAL A 164 -10.28 11.09 -11.82
C VAL A 164 -11.01 10.12 -12.76
N LEU A 165 -10.75 8.81 -12.63
CA LEU A 165 -11.46 7.78 -13.41
C LEU A 165 -12.96 7.79 -13.12
N GLN A 166 -13.34 7.95 -11.85
CA GLN A 166 -14.73 8.02 -11.43
C GLN A 166 -15.45 9.23 -12.04
N GLU A 167 -14.81 10.40 -12.10
CA GLU A 167 -15.37 11.58 -12.77
C GLU A 167 -15.54 11.35 -14.27
N ALA A 168 -14.52 10.81 -14.95
CA ALA A 168 -14.61 10.46 -16.36
C ALA A 168 -15.76 9.48 -16.64
N ARG A 169 -15.96 8.48 -15.76
CA ARG A 169 -17.09 7.55 -15.83
C ARG A 169 -18.43 8.26 -15.68
N HIS A 170 -18.56 9.23 -14.76
CA HIS A 170 -19.79 10.00 -14.57
C HIS A 170 -20.14 10.80 -15.83
N GLN A 171 -19.15 11.45 -16.45
CA GLN A 171 -19.35 12.20 -17.69
C GLN A 171 -19.81 11.29 -18.84
N LEU A 172 -19.18 10.11 -19.00
CA LEU A 172 -19.61 9.12 -19.98
C LEU A 172 -21.04 8.63 -19.73
N THR A 173 -21.42 8.40 -18.46
CA THR A 173 -22.76 7.95 -18.09
C THR A 173 -23.82 9.02 -18.38
N ALA A 174 -23.53 10.29 -18.07
CA ALA A 174 -24.43 11.40 -18.36
C ALA A 174 -24.64 11.56 -19.88
N ASP A 175 -23.56 11.48 -20.66
CA ASP A 175 -23.66 11.53 -22.12
C ASP A 175 -24.45 10.34 -22.68
N LEU A 176 -24.18 9.13 -22.17
CA LEU A 176 -24.90 7.91 -22.54
C LEU A 176 -26.41 8.03 -22.29
N GLN A 177 -26.82 8.55 -21.13
CA GLN A 177 -28.23 8.78 -20.81
C GLN A 177 -28.87 9.73 -21.82
N ASN A 178 -28.19 10.83 -22.17
CA ASN A 178 -28.68 11.76 -23.19
C ASN A 178 -28.82 11.08 -24.56
N LYS A 179 -27.92 10.16 -24.93
CA LYS A 179 -28.04 9.39 -26.18
C LYS A 179 -29.22 8.42 -26.14
N MET A 180 -29.48 7.79 -25.00
CA MET A 180 -30.63 6.89 -24.82
C MET A 180 -31.96 7.64 -24.96
N ASP A 181 -32.09 8.79 -24.28
CA ASP A 181 -33.30 9.61 -24.35
C ASP A 181 -33.53 10.16 -25.76
N ALA A 182 -32.47 10.61 -26.44
CA ALA A 182 -32.55 11.05 -27.84
C ALA A 182 -32.98 9.91 -28.78
N LEU A 183 -32.43 8.70 -28.57
CA LEU A 183 -32.78 7.54 -29.38
C LEU A 183 -34.24 7.11 -29.19
N ASP A 184 -34.76 7.17 -27.95
CA ASP A 184 -36.16 6.86 -27.65
C ASP A 184 -37.12 7.86 -28.32
N ILE A 185 -36.79 9.15 -28.28
CA ILE A 185 -37.54 10.20 -28.98
C ILE A 185 -37.53 9.98 -30.49
N ASP A 186 -36.35 9.73 -31.08
CA ASP A 186 -36.20 9.54 -32.53
C ASP A 186 -36.94 8.28 -33.00
N MET A 187 -36.84 7.17 -32.27
CA MET A 187 -37.57 5.92 -32.55
C MET A 187 -39.08 6.10 -32.42
N SER A 188 -39.54 6.83 -31.39
CA SER A 188 -40.94 7.20 -31.22
C SER A 188 -41.44 8.01 -32.41
N CYS A 189 -40.67 9.00 -32.87
CA CYS A 189 -41.00 9.79 -34.06
C CYS A 189 -41.08 8.93 -35.33
N LEU A 190 -40.16 7.98 -35.49
CA LEU A 190 -40.12 7.05 -36.63
C LEU A 190 -41.32 6.09 -36.67
N SER A 191 -41.93 5.82 -35.51
CA SER A 191 -43.11 4.97 -35.38
C SER A 191 -44.43 5.69 -35.68
N LEU A 192 -44.43 7.03 -35.70
CA LEU A 192 -45.64 7.81 -35.96
C LEU A 192 -46.10 7.66 -37.41
N THR A 193 -47.41 7.60 -37.59
CA THR A 193 -48.06 7.59 -38.91
C THR A 193 -49.17 8.63 -38.93
N ILE A 194 -49.68 8.96 -40.12
CA ILE A 194 -50.84 9.86 -40.28
C ILE A 194 -52.12 9.35 -39.58
N LYS A 195 -52.16 8.09 -39.15
CA LYS A 195 -53.28 7.48 -38.41
C LYS A 195 -53.06 7.45 -36.90
N SER A 196 -51.88 7.86 -36.42
CA SER A 196 -51.54 7.82 -35.00
C SER A 196 -52.37 8.85 -34.23
N PRO A 197 -53.00 8.48 -33.09
CA PRO A 197 -53.93 9.36 -32.37
C PRO A 197 -53.26 10.58 -31.72
N GLN A 198 -51.93 10.57 -31.53
CA GLN A 198 -51.18 11.63 -30.86
C GLN A 198 -50.72 12.78 -31.79
N ILE A 199 -50.98 12.69 -33.10
CA ILE A 199 -50.59 13.75 -34.06
C ILE A 199 -51.52 14.97 -33.92
N SER A 200 -50.96 16.16 -33.96
CA SER A 200 -51.69 17.43 -33.82
C SER A 200 -50.88 18.60 -34.34
N LEU A 201 -51.54 19.68 -34.75
CA LEU A 201 -50.88 20.93 -35.11
C LEU A 201 -50.26 21.56 -33.85
N LYS A 202 -48.97 21.93 -33.94
CA LYS A 202 -48.21 22.48 -32.81
C LYS A 202 -48.10 24.00 -32.93
N THR A 203 -48.14 24.68 -31.79
CA THR A 203 -47.87 26.12 -31.71
C THR A 203 -46.39 26.38 -31.97
N ASN A 204 -46.08 27.29 -32.90
CA ASN A 204 -44.71 27.64 -33.31
C ASN A 204 -43.82 26.40 -33.60
N PRO A 205 -44.12 25.64 -34.66
CA PRO A 205 -43.46 24.36 -34.96
C PRO A 205 -42.02 24.52 -35.48
N THR A 206 -41.66 25.70 -35.99
CA THR A 206 -40.32 26.00 -36.53
C THR A 206 -39.41 26.68 -35.51
N ARG A 207 -39.76 26.63 -34.22
CA ARG A 207 -38.92 27.21 -33.16
C ARG A 207 -37.64 26.42 -33.00
N ILE A 208 -36.55 27.14 -32.73
CA ILE A 208 -35.25 26.56 -32.34
C ILE A 208 -35.07 26.86 -30.85
N PRO A 209 -35.06 25.85 -29.97
CA PRO A 209 -34.81 26.06 -28.55
C PRO A 209 -33.45 26.74 -28.31
N SER A 210 -33.39 27.67 -27.35
CA SER A 210 -32.12 28.26 -26.92
C SER A 210 -31.18 27.18 -26.38
N GLY A 211 -29.91 27.24 -26.74
CA GLY A 211 -28.92 26.21 -26.37
C GLY A 211 -28.88 24.98 -27.27
N SER A 212 -29.54 25.01 -28.44
CA SER A 212 -29.44 23.92 -29.43
C SER A 212 -28.02 23.80 -29.98
N SER A 213 -27.47 22.58 -29.96
CA SER A 213 -26.16 22.25 -30.54
C SER A 213 -26.26 21.88 -32.01
N THR A 214 -25.18 22.12 -32.76
CA THR A 214 -24.99 21.59 -34.12
C THR A 214 -24.62 20.11 -34.10
N PRO A 215 -24.81 19.37 -35.23
CA PRO A 215 -24.35 17.98 -35.33
C PRO A 215 -22.84 17.82 -35.08
N GLN A 216 -22.04 18.81 -35.49
CA GLN A 216 -20.60 18.82 -35.27
C GLN A 216 -20.25 18.89 -33.79
N GLU A 217 -20.87 19.82 -33.04
CA GLU A 217 -20.69 19.96 -31.60
C GLU A 217 -21.15 18.69 -30.85
N TRP A 218 -22.26 18.06 -31.30
CA TRP A 218 -22.74 16.81 -30.72
C TRP A 218 -21.73 15.66 -30.86
N ILE A 219 -21.09 15.51 -32.03
CA ILE A 219 -20.03 14.50 -32.23
C ILE A 219 -18.82 14.82 -31.36
N GLN A 220 -18.38 16.08 -31.38
CA GLN A 220 -17.21 16.54 -30.64
C GLN A 220 -17.36 16.35 -29.13
N PHE A 221 -18.56 16.57 -28.58
CA PHE A 221 -18.83 16.38 -27.16
C PHE A 221 -18.58 14.93 -26.72
N SER A 222 -19.15 13.95 -27.44
CA SER A 222 -18.96 12.54 -27.10
C SER A 222 -17.52 12.08 -27.37
N GLN A 223 -16.87 12.58 -28.43
CA GLN A 223 -15.46 12.31 -28.70
C GLN A 223 -14.55 12.85 -27.59
N TYR A 224 -14.82 14.05 -27.09
CA TYR A 224 -14.09 14.66 -25.99
C TYR A 224 -14.19 13.82 -24.71
N ASN A 225 -15.41 13.41 -24.34
CA ASN A 225 -15.62 12.58 -23.15
C ASN A 225 -14.88 11.24 -23.23
N MET A 226 -14.91 10.59 -24.39
CA MET A 226 -14.16 9.35 -24.63
C MET A 226 -12.64 9.57 -24.59
N ALA A 227 -12.13 10.65 -25.19
CA ALA A 227 -10.70 10.97 -25.18
C ALA A 227 -10.20 11.25 -23.76
N ASN A 228 -10.95 12.03 -22.97
CA ASN A 228 -10.63 12.30 -21.57
C ASN A 228 -10.59 11.01 -20.73
N ALA A 229 -11.57 10.11 -20.92
CA ALA A 229 -11.57 8.81 -20.26
C ALA A 229 -10.38 7.94 -20.67
N GLN A 230 -9.98 7.96 -21.95
CA GLN A 230 -8.82 7.22 -22.45
C GLN A 230 -7.51 7.74 -21.86
N GLU A 231 -7.35 9.05 -21.74
CA GLU A 231 -6.19 9.67 -21.11
C GLU A 231 -6.09 9.30 -19.63
N ALA A 232 -7.21 9.37 -18.89
CA ALA A 232 -7.26 8.95 -17.49
C ALA A 232 -6.89 7.47 -17.30
N MET A 233 -7.39 6.58 -18.18
CA MET A 233 -7.00 5.16 -18.16
C MET A 233 -5.50 4.98 -18.46
N GLN A 234 -4.94 5.75 -19.39
CA GLN A 234 -3.52 5.64 -19.74
C GLN A 234 -2.59 6.02 -18.58
N VAL A 235 -2.93 7.07 -17.83
CA VAL A 235 -2.22 7.45 -16.61
C VAL A 235 -2.33 6.33 -15.57
N SER A 236 -3.52 5.73 -15.41
CA SER A 236 -3.74 4.61 -14.50
C SER A 236 -2.89 3.38 -14.86
N TYR A 237 -2.80 3.01 -16.15
CA TYR A 237 -1.96 1.89 -16.59
C TYR A 237 -0.50 2.07 -16.19
N GLN A 238 0.06 3.26 -16.46
CA GLN A 238 1.45 3.58 -16.11
C GLN A 238 1.67 3.55 -14.60
N MET A 239 0.72 4.10 -13.83
CA MET A 239 0.79 4.10 -12.38
C MET A 239 0.79 2.68 -11.81
N ARG A 240 -0.05 1.77 -12.34
CA ARG A 240 -0.07 0.36 -11.87
C ARG A 240 1.24 -0.37 -12.15
N GLU A 241 1.85 -0.14 -13.32
CA GLU A 241 3.15 -0.71 -13.67
C GLU A 241 4.24 -0.21 -12.72
N GLU A 242 4.29 1.11 -12.47
CA GLU A 242 5.23 1.73 -11.54
C GLU A 242 5.05 1.19 -10.12
N MET A 243 3.81 1.12 -9.61
CA MET A 243 3.51 0.58 -8.29
C MET A 243 3.97 -0.87 -8.14
N SER A 244 3.73 -1.71 -9.16
CA SER A 244 4.16 -3.11 -9.14
C SER A 244 5.69 -3.23 -9.14
N LEU A 245 6.39 -2.41 -9.94
CA LEU A 245 7.85 -2.36 -9.98
C LEU A 245 8.43 -1.91 -8.63
N THR A 246 7.95 -0.78 -8.10
CA THR A 246 8.41 -0.22 -6.84
C THR A 246 8.20 -1.22 -5.70
N ARG A 247 7.04 -1.87 -5.62
CA ARG A 247 6.78 -2.90 -4.60
C ARG A 247 7.79 -4.05 -4.68
N ALA A 248 8.09 -4.54 -5.87
CA ALA A 248 9.09 -5.60 -6.05
C ALA A 248 10.50 -5.14 -5.66
N GLN A 249 10.87 -3.90 -5.98
CA GLN A 249 12.17 -3.32 -5.60
C GLN A 249 12.29 -3.18 -4.08
N LEU A 250 11.30 -2.58 -3.43
CA LEU A 250 11.28 -2.39 -1.97
C LEU A 250 11.29 -3.73 -1.22
N GLN A 251 10.57 -4.73 -1.71
CA GLN A 251 10.62 -6.08 -1.14
C GLN A 251 12.04 -6.67 -1.20
N ASN A 252 12.74 -6.53 -2.32
CA ASN A 252 14.13 -7.00 -2.45
C ASN A 252 15.10 -6.24 -1.55
N GLU A 253 14.92 -4.92 -1.38
CA GLU A 253 15.71 -4.11 -0.45
C GLU A 253 15.52 -4.57 0.99
N LEU A 254 14.26 -4.75 1.42
CA LEU A 254 13.92 -5.27 2.75
C LEU A 254 14.51 -6.68 2.97
N ASP A 255 14.39 -7.57 1.99
CA ASP A 255 14.94 -8.93 2.08
C ASP A 255 16.48 -8.93 2.18
N THR A 256 17.14 -8.01 1.49
CA THR A 256 18.59 -7.84 1.55
C THR A 256 19.01 -7.34 2.93
N GLN A 257 18.33 -6.32 3.45
CA GLN A 257 18.64 -5.74 4.77
C GLN A 257 18.38 -6.74 5.89
N ARG A 258 17.26 -7.46 5.85
CA ARG A 258 16.94 -8.54 6.79
C ARG A 258 18.05 -9.59 6.86
N ARG A 259 18.58 -10.02 5.71
CA ARG A 259 19.68 -11.00 5.64
C ARG A 259 20.98 -10.43 6.24
N ALA A 260 21.24 -9.13 6.05
CA ALA A 260 22.42 -8.48 6.63
C ALA A 260 22.33 -8.40 8.16
N ALA A 261 21.17 -8.02 8.71
CA ALA A 261 20.91 -8.00 10.14
C ALA A 261 20.99 -9.40 10.76
N GLU A 262 20.36 -10.40 10.12
CA GLU A 262 20.39 -11.79 10.58
C GLU A 262 21.82 -12.36 10.59
N PHE A 263 22.64 -12.04 9.57
CA PHE A 263 24.04 -12.43 9.54
C PHE A 263 24.86 -11.78 10.66
N ALA A 264 24.67 -10.47 10.90
CA ALA A 264 25.34 -9.76 11.98
C ALA A 264 24.98 -10.36 13.35
N LEU A 265 23.69 -10.67 13.57
CA LEU A 265 23.20 -11.31 14.79
C LEU A 265 23.82 -12.69 15.02
N ARG A 266 23.82 -13.56 14.00
CA ARG A 266 24.46 -14.88 14.09
C ARG A 266 25.94 -14.78 14.45
N LYS A 267 26.66 -13.86 13.80
CA LYS A 267 28.08 -13.65 14.05
C LYS A 267 28.32 -13.15 15.48
N ARG A 268 27.50 -12.22 15.98
CA ARG A 268 27.61 -11.70 17.34
C ARG A 268 27.29 -12.77 18.39
N ASN A 269 26.23 -13.55 18.19
CA ASN A 269 25.88 -14.64 19.09
C ASN A 269 27.02 -15.67 19.19
N HIS A 270 27.65 -16.02 18.07
CA HIS A 270 28.81 -16.92 18.09
C HIS A 270 29.98 -16.37 18.92
N HIS A 271 30.29 -15.07 18.80
CA HIS A 271 31.33 -14.44 19.62
C HIS A 271 30.96 -14.41 21.11
N GLU A 272 29.68 -14.18 21.44
CA GLU A 272 29.17 -14.20 22.82
C GLU A 272 29.26 -15.61 23.42
N GLU A 273 28.90 -16.65 22.65
CA GLU A 273 29.05 -18.06 23.04
C GLU A 273 30.53 -18.41 23.30
N GLN A 274 31.44 -18.01 22.41
CA GLN A 274 32.88 -18.25 22.58
C GLN A 274 33.44 -17.56 23.82
N ALA A 275 33.04 -16.30 24.08
CA ALA A 275 33.47 -15.57 25.25
C ALA A 275 32.94 -16.21 26.56
N ARG A 276 31.69 -16.67 26.55
CA ARG A 276 31.11 -17.40 27.69
C ARG A 276 31.89 -18.68 27.96
N ASP A 277 32.10 -19.51 26.94
CA ASP A 277 32.76 -20.81 27.11
C ASP A 277 34.21 -20.65 27.62
N GLU A 278 34.93 -19.62 27.16
CA GLU A 278 36.25 -19.26 27.66
C GLU A 278 36.21 -18.81 29.12
N LEU A 279 35.26 -17.94 29.50
CA LEU A 279 35.11 -17.48 30.88
C LEU A 279 34.75 -18.63 31.83
N GLU A 280 33.87 -19.53 31.42
CA GLU A 280 33.54 -20.75 32.19
C GLU A 280 34.77 -21.64 32.39
N TRP A 281 35.61 -21.78 31.35
CA TRP A 281 36.88 -22.51 31.45
C TRP A 281 37.87 -21.84 32.42
N GLN A 282 38.02 -20.51 32.34
CA GLN A 282 38.90 -19.75 33.24
C GLN A 282 38.44 -19.82 34.71
N ILE A 283 37.12 -19.74 34.96
CA ILE A 283 36.56 -19.89 36.30
C ILE A 283 36.94 -21.26 36.86
N LYS A 284 36.70 -22.32 36.09
CA LYS A 284 37.01 -23.69 36.54
C LYS A 284 38.49 -23.87 36.86
N ASN A 285 39.39 -23.42 35.98
CA ASN A 285 40.83 -23.53 36.23
C ASN A 285 41.26 -22.72 37.47
N THR A 286 40.64 -21.56 37.69
CA THR A 286 40.92 -20.74 38.87
C THR A 286 40.42 -21.41 40.13
N GLU A 287 39.26 -22.07 40.10
CA GLU A 287 38.73 -22.88 41.21
C GLU A 287 39.64 -24.07 41.53
N ASP A 288 40.13 -24.78 40.50
CA ASP A 288 41.06 -25.89 40.66
C ASP A 288 42.40 -25.41 41.28
N GLU A 289 42.98 -24.32 40.78
CA GLU A 289 44.20 -23.70 41.34
C GLU A 289 43.99 -23.21 42.79
N MET A 290 42.81 -22.66 43.10
CA MET A 290 42.46 -22.27 44.46
C MET A 290 42.41 -23.50 45.39
N ALA A 291 41.85 -24.61 44.94
CA ALA A 291 41.79 -25.85 45.72
C ALA A 291 43.18 -26.45 45.95
N GLU A 292 44.08 -26.41 44.95
CA GLU A 292 45.47 -26.81 45.11
C GLU A 292 46.21 -25.90 46.11
N MET A 293 46.05 -24.58 46.00
CA MET A 293 46.62 -23.62 46.95
C MET A 293 46.10 -23.82 48.39
N GLU A 294 44.82 -24.16 48.56
CA GLU A 294 44.26 -24.51 49.88
C GLU A 294 44.90 -25.76 50.47
N SER A 295 45.10 -26.80 49.66
CA SER A 295 45.78 -28.03 50.06
C SER A 295 47.23 -27.75 50.46
N ASP A 296 47.94 -26.92 49.70
CA ASP A 296 49.32 -26.52 50.01
C ASP A 296 49.41 -25.73 51.32
N ILE A 297 48.46 -24.82 51.59
CA ILE A 297 48.39 -24.09 52.86
C ILE A 297 48.18 -25.06 54.03
N GLN A 298 47.29 -26.05 53.89
CA GLN A 298 47.06 -27.06 54.92
C GLN A 298 48.30 -27.94 55.15
N GLY A 299 48.98 -28.33 54.07
CA GLY A 299 50.23 -29.08 54.12
C GLY A 299 51.35 -28.31 54.82
N LEU A 300 51.54 -27.04 54.46
CA LEU A 300 52.54 -26.15 55.08
C LEU A 300 52.27 -25.92 56.57
N ASP A 301 51.00 -25.76 56.98
CA ASP A 301 50.65 -25.62 58.40
C ASP A 301 50.93 -26.91 59.18
N ALA A 302 50.57 -28.07 58.63
CA ALA A 302 50.85 -29.37 59.23
C ALA A 302 52.36 -29.62 59.39
N ASP A 303 53.14 -29.31 58.36
CA ASP A 303 54.60 -29.40 58.41
C ASP A 303 55.20 -28.45 59.44
N LEU A 304 54.71 -27.21 59.51
CA LEU A 304 55.15 -26.23 60.51
C LEU A 304 54.86 -26.71 61.94
N GLN A 305 53.68 -27.28 62.19
CA GLN A 305 53.33 -27.87 63.48
C GLN A 305 54.26 -29.06 63.83
N ALA A 306 54.52 -29.94 62.86
CA ALA A 306 55.42 -31.08 63.03
C ALA A 306 56.86 -30.64 63.34
N LYS A 307 57.42 -29.67 62.60
CA LYS A 307 58.76 -29.14 62.87
C LYS A 307 58.82 -28.36 64.19
N THR A 308 57.75 -27.66 64.57
CA THR A 308 57.64 -27.02 65.89
C THR A 308 57.66 -28.05 67.02
N ALA A 309 57.02 -29.22 66.84
CA ALA A 309 57.07 -30.31 67.81
C ALA A 309 58.47 -30.91 67.95
N SER A 310 59.18 -31.15 66.84
CA SER A 310 60.58 -31.58 66.87
C SER A 310 61.49 -30.57 67.55
N LEU A 311 61.29 -29.27 67.28
CA LEU A 311 62.05 -28.19 67.92
C LEU A 311 61.83 -28.18 69.44
N LYS A 312 60.57 -28.33 69.90
CA LYS A 312 60.25 -28.46 71.33
C LYS A 312 60.95 -29.67 71.97
N LEU A 313 61.03 -30.80 71.26
CA LEU A 313 61.74 -31.99 71.74
C LEU A 313 63.25 -31.73 71.88
N ALA A 314 63.87 -31.11 70.87
CA ALA A 314 65.28 -30.75 70.90
C ALA A 314 65.59 -29.75 72.03
N HIS A 315 64.77 -28.70 72.19
CA HIS A 315 64.85 -27.75 73.31
C HIS A 315 64.79 -28.46 74.66
N THR A 316 63.80 -29.34 74.84
CA THR A 316 63.61 -30.07 76.11
C THR A 316 64.78 -31.03 76.38
N ARG A 317 65.28 -31.72 75.36
CA ARG A 317 66.46 -32.59 75.47
C ARG A 317 67.71 -31.80 75.86
N LEU A 318 67.92 -30.63 75.26
CA LEU A 318 69.07 -29.77 75.55
C LEU A 318 68.97 -29.18 76.97
N GLU A 319 67.80 -28.70 77.37
CA GLU A 319 67.52 -28.18 78.71
C GLU A 319 67.70 -29.25 79.78
N ASN A 320 67.16 -30.46 79.61
CA ASN A 320 67.33 -31.53 80.57
C ASN A 320 68.80 -31.90 80.80
N ARG A 321 69.67 -31.71 79.78
CA ARG A 321 71.11 -31.98 79.89
C ARG A 321 71.88 -30.91 80.66
N THR A 322 71.32 -29.71 80.88
CA THR A 322 71.95 -28.68 81.73
C THR A 322 71.91 -29.04 83.22
N ASN A 323 71.02 -29.96 83.60
CA ASN A 323 70.88 -30.46 84.98
C ASN A 323 71.88 -31.58 85.35
N ARG A 324 72.84 -31.91 84.48
CA ARG A 324 73.86 -32.92 84.76
C ARG A 324 74.82 -32.44 85.86
N PRO A 325 75.13 -33.26 86.89
CA PRO A 325 75.96 -32.84 88.02
C PRO A 325 77.47 -32.87 87.71
N GLY A 326 78.21 -31.91 88.27
CA GLY A 326 79.68 -31.96 88.35
C GLY A 326 80.40 -31.99 86.99
N MET A 327 81.39 -32.87 86.85
CA MET A 327 82.21 -33.03 85.64
C MET A 327 81.44 -33.62 84.44
N ASP A 328 80.28 -34.25 84.67
CA ASP A 328 79.42 -34.81 83.61
C ASP A 328 78.60 -33.73 82.88
N LEU A 329 78.66 -32.47 83.32
CA LEU A 329 78.21 -31.28 82.59
C LEU A 329 79.17 -30.95 81.43
N CYS A 330 79.42 -31.94 80.59
CA CYS A 330 80.33 -31.87 79.47
C CYS A 330 79.60 -31.46 78.19
N ARG A 331 80.26 -30.62 77.37
CA ARG A 331 79.83 -30.31 76.00
C ARG A 331 80.30 -31.43 75.07
N ASP A 332 79.66 -32.58 75.18
CA ASP A 332 79.93 -33.73 74.34
C ASP A 332 79.35 -33.57 72.92
N GLU A 333 79.64 -34.53 72.05
CA GLU A 333 79.13 -34.58 70.67
C GLU A 333 77.60 -34.50 70.59
N VAL A 334 76.89 -35.05 71.58
CA VAL A 334 75.42 -35.01 71.62
C VAL A 334 74.92 -33.60 71.93
N GLN A 335 75.59 -32.85 72.82
CA GLN A 335 75.28 -31.44 73.08
C GLN A 335 75.45 -30.59 71.82
N HIS A 336 76.58 -30.76 71.12
CA HIS A 336 76.85 -30.06 69.86
C HIS A 336 75.84 -30.44 68.76
N GLY A 337 75.49 -31.72 68.66
CA GLY A 337 74.46 -32.22 67.75
C GLY A 337 73.08 -31.59 68.00
N LEU A 338 72.63 -31.52 69.26
CA LEU A 338 71.34 -30.90 69.63
C LEU A 338 71.31 -29.40 69.35
N VAL A 339 72.41 -28.67 69.59
CA VAL A 339 72.48 -27.23 69.26
C VAL A 339 72.38 -27.01 67.75
N ASN A 340 73.06 -27.84 66.95
CA ASN A 340 72.97 -27.78 65.50
C ASN A 340 71.56 -28.13 64.99
N GLU A 341 70.93 -29.15 65.58
CA GLU A 341 69.55 -29.55 65.28
C GLU A 341 68.56 -28.40 65.57
N ILE A 342 68.71 -27.70 66.69
CA ILE A 342 67.88 -26.54 67.04
C ILE A 342 68.05 -25.42 66.01
N HIS A 343 69.27 -24.99 65.69
CA HIS A 343 69.48 -23.93 64.70
C HIS A 343 68.89 -24.30 63.32
N GLN A 344 69.03 -25.56 62.90
CA GLN A 344 68.43 -26.04 61.65
C GLN A 344 66.90 -26.03 61.69
N LEU A 345 66.29 -26.46 62.80
CA LEU A 345 64.85 -26.47 63.01
C LEU A 345 64.25 -25.06 63.13
N GLU A 346 64.96 -24.10 63.72
CA GLU A 346 64.57 -22.69 63.77
C GLU A 346 64.60 -22.04 62.38
N ALA A 347 65.66 -22.31 61.60
CA ALA A 347 65.76 -21.85 60.22
C ALA A 347 64.64 -22.42 59.34
N THR A 348 64.36 -23.73 59.45
CA THR A 348 63.26 -24.36 58.70
C THR A 348 61.88 -23.86 59.14
N ASN A 349 61.61 -23.66 60.44
CA ASN A 349 60.36 -23.07 60.90
C ASN A 349 60.18 -21.62 60.39
N THR A 350 61.26 -20.84 60.32
CA THR A 350 61.20 -19.47 59.78
C THR A 350 60.88 -19.48 58.29
N ALA A 351 61.52 -20.36 57.52
CA ALA A 351 61.25 -20.53 56.09
C ALA A 351 59.81 -21.02 55.83
N LEU A 352 59.31 -21.99 56.60
CA LEU A 352 57.93 -22.49 56.50
C LEU A 352 56.91 -21.40 56.85
N LYS A 353 57.14 -20.62 57.91
CA LYS A 353 56.27 -19.48 58.26
C LYS A 353 56.24 -18.43 57.15
N GLN A 354 57.38 -18.13 56.54
CA GLN A 354 57.43 -17.19 55.43
C GLN A 354 56.63 -17.73 54.24
N LYS A 355 56.85 -18.98 53.82
CA LYS A 355 56.12 -19.57 52.70
C LYS A 355 54.63 -19.71 52.97
N LEU A 356 54.23 -20.07 54.18
CA LEU A 356 52.83 -20.08 54.59
C LEU A 356 52.22 -18.68 54.49
N SER A 357 52.93 -17.63 54.91
CA SER A 357 52.44 -16.25 54.78
C SER A 357 52.32 -15.79 53.32
N GLU A 358 53.28 -16.17 52.47
CA GLU A 358 53.23 -15.89 51.03
C GLU A 358 52.03 -16.61 50.37
N ALA A 359 51.82 -17.89 50.69
CA ALA A 359 50.69 -18.68 50.20
C ALA A 359 49.33 -18.14 50.68
N GLN A 360 49.23 -17.71 51.94
CA GLN A 360 48.03 -17.07 52.49
C GLN A 360 47.74 -15.70 51.86
N LEU A 361 48.77 -14.94 51.48
CA LEU A 361 48.61 -13.67 50.77
C LEU A 361 48.23 -13.87 49.30
N SER A 362 48.76 -14.92 48.65
CA SER A 362 48.43 -15.27 47.27
C SER A 362 47.10 -16.00 47.13
N CYS A 363 46.57 -16.55 48.23
CA CYS A 363 45.26 -17.17 48.28
C CYS A 363 44.25 -16.16 48.85
N PRO A 364 43.61 -15.31 48.03
CA PRO A 364 42.71 -14.25 48.47
C PRO A 364 41.34 -14.80 48.90
N LEU A 365 41.31 -15.95 49.59
CA LEU A 365 40.13 -16.48 50.23
C LEU A 365 39.72 -15.54 51.37
N ARG A 366 38.98 -14.47 51.02
CA ARG A 366 37.71 -14.06 51.65
C ARG A 366 37.22 -12.63 51.35
N CYS A 367 37.97 -11.73 50.70
CA CYS A 367 37.53 -10.32 50.64
C CYS A 367 36.93 -9.80 49.33
N SER A 368 36.99 -10.50 48.19
CA SER A 368 36.53 -9.90 46.91
C SER A 368 35.61 -10.76 46.05
N HIS A 369 35.70 -12.09 46.08
CA HIS A 369 34.99 -12.93 45.10
C HIS A 369 33.50 -13.14 45.37
N SER A 370 33.04 -13.12 46.63
CA SER A 370 31.60 -13.33 46.92
C SER A 370 30.77 -12.03 46.80
N SER A 371 31.37 -10.87 47.00
CA SER A 371 30.66 -9.58 46.96
C SER A 371 30.54 -8.96 45.56
N LEU A 372 31.38 -9.36 44.60
CA LEU A 372 31.38 -8.80 43.24
C LEU A 372 30.62 -9.66 42.21
N LEU A 373 30.57 -10.98 42.39
CA LEU A 373 29.91 -11.88 41.43
C LEU A 373 28.38 -11.99 41.61
N ILE A 374 27.83 -11.65 42.78
CA ILE A 374 26.38 -11.72 43.05
C ILE A 374 25.65 -10.41 42.70
N LEU A 375 26.36 -9.28 42.56
CA LEU A 375 25.74 -7.99 42.18
C LEU A 375 25.69 -7.74 40.67
N GLY A 376 26.23 -8.65 39.84
CA GLY A 376 26.24 -8.54 38.37
C GLY A 376 25.18 -9.36 37.63
N THR A 377 24.47 -10.26 38.30
CA THR A 377 23.48 -11.19 37.72
C THR A 377 22.05 -10.92 38.20
N GLY A 378 21.72 -9.65 38.45
CA GLY A 378 20.37 -9.20 38.78
C GLY A 378 19.70 -8.51 37.61
N PHE A 379 18.95 -9.29 36.82
CA PHE A 379 17.95 -8.93 35.80
C PHE A 379 18.38 -8.06 34.61
#